data_AF-A0A7S2VC15-F1
#
_entry.id   AF-A0A7S2VC15-F1
#
_cell.length_a   1.000
_cell.length_b   1.000
_cell.length_c   1.000
_cell.angle_alpha   90.00
_cell.angle_beta   90.00
_cell.angle_gamma   90.00
#
_symmetry.space_group_name_H-M   'P 1'
#
loop_
_entity.id
_entity.type
_entity.pdbx_description
1 polymer ?
#
loop_
_entity_poly.entity_id
_entity_poly.type
_entity_poly.pdbx_seq_one_letter_code
_entity_poly.pdbx_strand_id
1 'polypeptide(L)'
;RTCIMPSPSSSSPLVIPGQLIAVSEDGNEESSFLRGHGTYLEHSDEDGSTSLRASVTGTVQRVNKLISVLPMTYNRYESHVGDLVVGRITAVSLNRWKVQLVPYQHGASLPLSGVHLPGGVQRMRTLQDAREMRSFLQEGDLVSAEVHKIMNDGVSVQLHTRSTRYGKLENGVFVTVPPGLIPKRKNHYIANFLNQQFDILLGCNGWVWMQRAVKTTTPSGNPEEDPGTTQVLGGPELAELQEAQRAEHAQTPYSFQERHNLARLRNTVECLRWAAAPITVENLQHVYQASLQQDLAPVEILQNVRTLSSVMMSP
;
A
#
# COMPACT_ATOMS: atom_id res chain seq x y z
N ARG A 1 13.45 13.01 -22.17
CA ARG A 1 13.79 12.37 -20.88
C ARG A 1 14.29 13.48 -19.98
N THR A 2 13.40 14.08 -19.20
CA THR A 2 13.71 15.19 -18.29
C THR A 2 13.08 14.81 -16.97
N CYS A 3 13.88 14.20 -16.10
CA CYS A 3 13.48 13.90 -14.73
C CYS A 3 13.37 15.23 -13.99
N ILE A 4 12.20 15.52 -13.45
CA ILE A 4 11.95 16.70 -12.62
C ILE A 4 12.72 16.51 -11.32
N MET A 5 13.71 17.37 -11.11
CA MET A 5 14.41 17.51 -9.83
C MET A 5 13.46 18.22 -8.84
N PRO A 6 13.40 17.81 -7.56
CA PRO A 6 12.71 18.57 -6.53
C PRO A 6 13.42 19.93 -6.29
N SER A 7 12.66 20.91 -5.82
CA SER A 7 13.07 22.31 -5.60
C SER A 7 14.27 22.47 -4.63
N PRO A 8 15.01 23.59 -4.71
CA PRO A 8 16.26 23.78 -3.98
C PRO A 8 15.98 24.31 -2.57
N SER A 9 15.74 23.43 -1.61
CA SER A 9 15.88 23.77 -0.20
C SER A 9 16.53 22.58 0.52
N SER A 10 17.81 22.75 0.88
CA SER A 10 18.78 21.74 1.32
C SER A 10 18.98 20.60 0.32
N SER A 11 19.88 20.77 -0.64
CA SER A 11 20.28 19.66 -1.51
C SER A 11 21.00 18.60 -0.68
N SER A 12 20.29 17.56 -0.25
CA SER A 12 20.91 16.35 0.28
C SER A 12 21.93 15.85 -0.74
N PRO A 13 23.19 15.62 -0.34
CA PRO A 13 24.23 15.24 -1.29
C PRO A 13 23.86 13.89 -1.92
N LEU A 14 23.95 13.84 -3.24
CA LEU A 14 23.85 12.60 -4.00
C LEU A 14 25.17 11.84 -3.85
N VAL A 15 25.09 10.55 -3.55
CA VAL A 15 26.26 9.68 -3.40
C VAL A 15 26.17 8.48 -4.34
N ILE A 16 27.33 7.95 -4.71
CA ILE A 16 27.49 6.69 -5.45
C ILE A 16 28.08 5.60 -4.54
N PRO A 17 27.88 4.31 -4.86
CA PRO A 17 28.49 3.21 -4.13
C PRO A 17 30.01 3.38 -3.97
N GLY A 18 30.52 3.15 -2.76
CA GLY A 18 31.94 3.32 -2.39
C GLY A 18 32.32 4.73 -1.94
N GLN A 19 31.46 5.74 -2.17
CA GLN A 19 31.74 7.11 -1.77
C GLN A 19 31.76 7.25 -0.24
N LEU A 20 32.77 7.95 0.27
CA LEU A 20 32.93 8.28 1.67
C LEU A 20 31.87 9.30 2.11
N ILE A 21 31.16 9.01 3.20
CA ILE A 21 30.12 9.87 3.77
C ILE A 21 30.60 10.55 5.05
N ALA A 22 31.20 9.78 5.96
CA ALA A 22 31.68 10.27 7.25
C ALA A 22 32.88 9.43 7.74
N VAL A 23 33.72 10.04 8.58
CA VAL A 23 34.86 9.38 9.24
C VAL A 23 34.74 9.65 10.74
N SER A 24 34.96 8.63 11.56
CA SER A 24 35.04 8.74 13.01
C SER A 24 36.41 8.28 13.45
N GLU A 25 37.08 9.12 14.22
CA GLU A 25 38.35 8.83 14.85
C GLU A 25 38.11 8.10 16.19
N ASP A 26 38.88 7.05 16.45
CA ASP A 26 38.79 6.26 17.68
C ASP A 26 39.17 7.14 18.90
N GLY A 27 38.16 7.53 19.70
CA GLY A 27 38.35 8.28 20.94
C GLY A 27 37.28 9.32 21.28
N ASN A 28 36.42 9.71 20.33
CA ASN A 28 35.35 10.70 20.56
C ASN A 28 33.95 10.10 20.33
N GLU A 29 33.31 9.61 21.41
CA GLU A 29 31.92 9.10 21.38
C GLU A 29 30.89 10.14 20.89
N GLU A 30 31.21 11.44 21.06
CA GLU A 30 30.38 12.54 20.56
C GLU A 30 30.37 12.61 19.03
N SER A 31 31.46 12.19 18.36
CA SER A 31 31.61 12.19 16.90
C SER A 31 31.14 10.89 16.22
N SER A 32 30.77 9.87 17.00
CA SER A 32 30.32 8.59 16.49
C SER A 32 29.00 8.71 15.73
N PHE A 33 28.96 8.20 14.51
CA PHE A 33 27.75 8.07 13.69
C PHE A 33 27.16 6.67 13.81
N LEU A 34 25.83 6.60 13.68
CA LEU A 34 25.11 5.34 13.57
C LEU A 34 24.91 5.01 12.09
N ARG A 35 25.25 3.77 11.74
CA ARG A 35 25.01 3.20 10.41
C ARG A 35 23.51 2.98 10.19
N GLY A 36 22.96 3.56 9.13
CA GLY A 36 21.65 3.26 8.59
C GLY A 36 21.70 2.39 7.32
N HIS A 37 20.53 2.12 6.74
CA HIS A 37 20.42 1.41 5.46
C HIS A 37 21.15 2.16 4.33
N GLY A 38 21.66 1.42 3.35
CA GLY A 38 22.39 2.00 2.22
C GLY A 38 23.82 2.45 2.53
N THR A 39 24.35 2.09 3.71
CA THR A 39 25.73 2.39 4.12
C THR A 39 26.44 1.15 4.68
N TYR A 40 27.76 1.13 4.63
CA TYR A 40 28.60 0.13 5.28
C TYR A 40 29.82 0.78 5.94
N LEU A 41 30.38 0.09 6.94
CA LEU A 41 31.56 0.53 7.66
C LEU A 41 32.79 -0.12 7.03
N GLU A 42 33.84 0.65 6.85
CA GLU A 42 35.17 0.19 6.46
C GLU A 42 36.18 0.65 7.52
N HIS A 43 36.85 -0.31 8.13
CA HIS A 43 37.90 -0.09 9.12
C HIS A 43 39.25 -0.08 8.42
N SER A 44 40.05 0.96 8.63
CA SER A 44 41.42 1.05 8.13
C SER A 44 42.39 0.64 9.24
N ASP A 45 43.03 -0.52 9.11
CA ASP A 45 43.98 -1.05 10.11
C ASP A 45 45.22 -0.15 10.30
N GLU A 46 45.53 0.70 9.31
CA GLU A 46 46.70 1.59 9.33
C GLU A 46 46.48 2.88 10.16
N ASP A 47 45.26 3.44 10.15
CA ASP A 47 44.95 4.74 10.77
C ASP A 47 44.07 4.63 12.03
N GLY A 48 43.58 3.44 12.38
CA GLY A 48 42.64 3.26 13.50
C GLY A 48 41.34 4.06 13.32
N SER A 49 40.97 4.38 12.08
CA SER A 49 39.78 5.17 11.75
C SER A 49 38.66 4.28 11.23
N THR A 50 37.42 4.61 11.60
CA THR A 50 36.24 3.95 11.04
C THR A 50 35.56 4.88 10.05
N SER A 51 35.44 4.44 8.80
CA SER A 51 34.84 5.22 7.72
C SER A 51 33.49 4.65 7.30
N LEU A 52 32.50 5.54 7.11
CA LEU A 52 31.17 5.20 6.60
C LEU A 52 31.11 5.46 5.11
N ARG A 53 30.80 4.43 4.33
CA ARG A 53 30.66 4.52 2.86
C ARG A 53 29.26 4.18 2.40
N ALA A 54 28.86 4.75 1.26
CA ALA A 54 27.60 4.42 0.60
C ALA A 54 27.68 3.03 -0.05
N SER A 55 26.66 2.20 0.11
CA SER A 55 26.52 0.94 -0.65
C SER A 55 25.63 1.08 -1.88
N VAL A 56 24.82 2.14 -1.95
CA VAL A 56 23.83 2.37 -3.02
C VAL A 56 23.93 3.80 -3.55
N THR A 57 23.52 4.00 -4.81
CA THR A 57 23.37 5.34 -5.39
C THR A 57 22.10 5.99 -4.86
N GLY A 58 22.22 7.15 -4.21
CA GLY A 58 21.10 7.71 -3.46
C GLY A 58 21.39 9.06 -2.85
N THR A 59 20.36 9.65 -2.23
CA THR A 59 20.51 10.87 -1.45
C THR A 59 20.82 10.53 0.00
N VAL A 60 21.80 11.20 0.60
CA VAL A 60 22.13 11.01 2.02
C VAL A 60 21.03 11.63 2.89
N GLN A 61 20.51 10.83 3.82
CA GLN A 61 19.57 11.26 4.85
C GLN A 61 20.26 11.15 6.21
N ARG A 62 20.40 12.29 6.89
CA ARG A 62 20.96 12.35 8.23
C ARG A 62 19.87 12.68 9.23
N VAL A 63 19.65 11.79 10.18
CA VAL A 63 18.72 11.99 11.30
C VAL A 63 19.52 11.83 12.60
N ASN A 64 19.87 12.96 13.22
CA ASN A 64 20.80 13.01 14.36
C ASN A 64 22.15 12.35 14.02
N LYS A 65 22.50 11.30 14.75
CA LYS A 65 23.70 10.48 14.52
C LYS A 65 23.49 9.41 13.44
N LEU A 66 22.25 9.07 13.09
CA LEU A 66 21.95 8.04 12.09
C LEU A 66 22.11 8.59 10.68
N ILE A 67 22.96 7.95 9.88
CA ILE A 67 23.20 8.29 8.49
C ILE A 67 22.74 7.11 7.62
N SER A 68 21.77 7.35 6.75
CA SER A 68 21.30 6.40 5.75
C SER A 68 21.41 6.99 4.34
N VAL A 69 21.44 6.13 3.33
CA VAL A 69 21.37 6.55 1.93
C VAL A 69 20.06 6.01 1.36
N LEU A 70 19.18 6.93 0.95
CA LEU A 70 17.93 6.58 0.29
C LEU A 70 18.20 6.32 -1.20
N PRO A 71 17.99 5.11 -1.72
CA PRO A 71 18.31 4.79 -3.12
C PRO A 71 17.44 5.60 -4.10
N MET A 72 18.01 5.98 -5.24
CA MET A 72 17.26 6.70 -6.29
C MET A 72 16.28 5.82 -7.10
N THR A 73 16.45 4.50 -7.04
CA THR A 73 15.55 3.57 -7.76
C THR A 73 14.21 3.54 -7.02
N TYR A 74 13.10 3.40 -7.76
CA TYR A 74 11.80 3.13 -7.14
C TYR A 74 11.96 1.94 -6.18
N ASN A 75 11.88 2.25 -4.88
CA ASN A 75 12.36 1.37 -3.85
C ASN A 75 11.61 0.03 -3.91
N ARG A 76 12.28 -1.07 -3.55
CA ARG A 76 11.53 -2.31 -3.28
C ARG A 76 10.63 -2.03 -2.07
N TYR A 77 9.45 -2.63 -2.06
CA TYR A 77 8.58 -2.48 -0.90
C TYR A 77 9.22 -3.14 0.31
N GLU A 78 9.49 -2.33 1.33
CA GLU A 78 9.91 -2.78 2.65
C GLU A 78 8.69 -2.71 3.56
N SER A 79 8.27 -3.86 4.07
CA SER A 79 7.11 -3.97 4.94
C SER A 79 7.36 -3.29 6.27
N HIS A 80 6.41 -2.47 6.73
CA HIS A 80 6.36 -1.94 8.09
C HIS A 80 5.11 -2.46 8.81
N VAL A 81 5.19 -2.58 10.13
CA VAL A 81 4.01 -2.93 10.95
C VAL A 81 2.94 -1.86 10.78
N GLY A 82 1.70 -2.29 10.53
CA GLY A 82 0.56 -1.41 10.25
C GLY A 82 0.37 -1.04 8.77
N ASP A 83 1.28 -1.45 7.87
CA ASP A 83 1.09 -1.20 6.44
C ASP A 83 -0.13 -1.98 5.91
N LEU A 84 -1.01 -1.29 5.19
CA LEU A 84 -2.09 -1.91 4.43
C LEU A 84 -1.55 -2.40 3.09
N VAL A 85 -1.70 -3.68 2.79
CA VAL A 85 -1.16 -4.30 1.57
C VAL A 85 -2.23 -5.10 0.84
N VAL A 86 -2.08 -5.19 -0.48
CA VAL A 86 -2.78 -6.20 -1.29
C VAL A 86 -1.81 -7.33 -1.58
N GLY A 87 -2.27 -8.56 -1.42
CA GLY A 87 -1.48 -9.73 -1.71
C GLY A 87 -2.25 -10.76 -2.52
N ARG A 88 -1.53 -11.68 -3.15
CA ARG A 88 -2.09 -12.80 -3.90
C ARG A 88 -1.83 -14.10 -3.16
N ILE A 89 -2.84 -14.92 -2.96
CA ILE A 89 -2.67 -16.24 -2.33
C ILE A 89 -1.88 -17.14 -3.29
N THR A 90 -0.72 -17.61 -2.85
CA THR A 90 0.12 -18.52 -3.65
C THR A 90 -0.10 -19.98 -3.28
N ALA A 91 -0.38 -20.26 -2.00
CA ALA A 91 -0.57 -21.61 -1.51
C ALA A 91 -1.38 -21.62 -0.22
N VAL A 92 -2.21 -22.65 -0.05
CA VAL A 92 -2.91 -22.95 1.21
C VAL A 92 -2.11 -24.01 1.97
N SER A 93 -1.77 -23.74 3.23
CA SER A 93 -1.06 -24.67 4.13
C SER A 93 -1.93 -24.97 5.35
N LEU A 94 -1.58 -25.99 6.14
CA LEU A 94 -2.41 -26.55 7.22
C LEU A 94 -3.13 -25.55 8.13
N ASN A 95 -2.47 -24.45 8.52
CA ASN A 95 -3.02 -23.42 9.43
C ASN A 95 -2.72 -21.99 8.97
N ARG A 96 -2.28 -21.80 7.71
CA ARG A 96 -1.92 -20.49 7.16
C ARG A 96 -2.00 -20.46 5.64
N TRP A 97 -2.30 -19.30 5.09
CA TRP A 97 -2.10 -18.99 3.68
C TRP A 97 -0.73 -18.37 3.46
N LYS A 98 -0.07 -18.75 2.37
CA LYS A 98 1.09 -18.03 1.85
C LYS A 98 0.59 -16.96 0.88
N VAL A 99 1.02 -15.72 1.11
CA VAL A 99 0.56 -14.53 0.39
C VAL A 99 1.76 -13.85 -0.26
N GLN A 100 1.72 -13.69 -1.57
CA GLN A 100 2.71 -12.90 -2.29
C GLN A 100 2.35 -11.41 -2.19
N LEU A 101 3.27 -10.60 -1.66
CA LEU A 101 3.13 -9.15 -1.58
C LEU A 101 3.91 -8.42 -2.68
N VAL A 102 5.04 -8.98 -3.11
CA VAL A 102 5.93 -8.40 -4.11
C VAL A 102 6.45 -9.51 -5.01
N PRO A 103 6.66 -9.27 -6.31
CA PRO A 103 7.36 -10.22 -7.17
C PRO A 103 8.75 -10.58 -6.59
N TYR A 104 9.12 -11.85 -6.62
CA TYR A 104 10.46 -12.35 -6.26
C TYR A 104 10.91 -12.20 -4.79
N GLN A 105 10.01 -11.85 -3.87
CA GLN A 105 10.26 -11.86 -2.43
C GLN A 105 9.62 -13.08 -1.76
N HIS A 106 10.12 -13.47 -0.58
CA HIS A 106 9.50 -14.50 0.23
C HIS A 106 8.04 -14.14 0.54
N GLY A 107 7.15 -15.13 0.42
CA GLY A 107 5.74 -14.94 0.69
C GLY A 107 5.49 -14.60 2.17
N ALA A 108 4.58 -13.68 2.40
CA ALA A 108 4.04 -13.40 3.72
C ALA A 108 3.14 -14.55 4.18
N SER A 109 2.96 -14.68 5.49
CA SER A 109 2.09 -15.68 6.10
C SER A 109 0.83 -15.01 6.66
N LEU A 110 -0.33 -15.48 6.24
CA LEU A 110 -1.62 -15.11 6.80
C LEU A 110 -2.12 -16.31 7.63
N PRO A 111 -1.98 -16.31 8.96
CA PRO A 111 -2.44 -17.42 9.78
C PRO A 111 -3.96 -17.47 9.80
N LEU A 112 -4.52 -18.68 9.94
CA LEU A 112 -5.96 -18.86 10.09
C LEU A 112 -6.51 -18.03 11.26
N SER A 113 -5.75 -17.91 12.36
CA SER A 113 -6.11 -17.08 13.52
C SER A 113 -6.30 -15.59 13.19
N GLY A 114 -5.68 -15.10 12.12
CA GLY A 114 -5.68 -13.70 11.71
C GLY A 114 -6.79 -13.30 10.75
N VAL A 115 -7.70 -14.20 10.36
CA VAL A 115 -8.74 -13.94 9.33
C VAL A 115 -10.14 -13.97 9.92
N HIS A 116 -11.05 -13.06 9.57
CA HIS A 116 -12.45 -13.19 10.02
C HIS A 116 -13.14 -14.39 9.36
N LEU A 117 -13.68 -15.29 10.17
CA LEU A 117 -14.52 -16.39 9.68
C LEU A 117 -15.95 -15.88 9.50
N PRO A 118 -16.72 -16.52 8.60
CA PRO A 118 -18.14 -16.25 8.49
C PRO A 118 -18.87 -16.40 9.83
N GLY A 119 -19.86 -15.54 10.04
CA GLY A 119 -20.71 -15.52 11.25
C GLY A 119 -20.26 -14.54 12.33
N GLY A 120 -19.16 -13.80 12.16
CA GLY A 120 -18.83 -12.65 13.02
C GLY A 120 -18.46 -12.94 14.48
N VAL A 121 -18.66 -14.18 14.94
CA VAL A 121 -18.38 -14.60 16.31
C VAL A 121 -16.89 -14.89 16.48
N GLN A 122 -16.27 -14.20 17.44
CA GLN A 122 -14.92 -14.53 17.88
C GLN A 122 -14.93 -15.85 18.66
N ARG A 123 -14.80 -16.98 17.95
CA ARG A 123 -14.72 -18.32 18.53
C ARG A 123 -13.34 -18.94 18.39
N MET A 124 -13.02 -19.92 19.24
CA MET A 124 -11.84 -20.76 19.07
C MET A 124 -11.91 -21.48 17.72
N ARG A 125 -10.81 -21.43 16.97
CA ARG A 125 -10.76 -22.03 15.64
C ARG A 125 -10.68 -23.54 15.75
N THR A 126 -11.55 -24.20 15.00
CA THR A 126 -11.75 -25.63 15.08
C THR A 126 -10.96 -26.33 13.98
N LEU A 127 -10.66 -27.62 14.15
CA LEU A 127 -10.05 -28.44 13.10
C LEU A 127 -10.87 -28.46 11.79
N GLN A 128 -12.18 -28.25 11.89
CA GLN A 128 -13.06 -28.12 10.72
C GLN A 128 -12.72 -26.87 9.89
N ASP A 129 -12.49 -25.72 10.54
CA ASP A 129 -12.09 -24.48 9.86
C ASP A 129 -10.74 -24.65 9.12
N ALA A 130 -9.84 -25.47 9.68
CA ALA A 130 -8.56 -25.81 9.04
C ALA A 130 -8.74 -26.67 7.78
N ARG A 131 -9.75 -27.54 7.73
CA ARG A 131 -10.10 -28.33 6.54
C ARG A 131 -10.76 -27.48 5.46
N GLU A 132 -11.55 -26.49 5.88
CA GLU A 132 -12.30 -25.60 5.00
C GLU A 132 -11.50 -24.35 4.58
N MET A 133 -10.20 -24.24 4.90
CA MET A 133 -9.40 -23.06 4.54
C MET A 133 -9.46 -22.69 3.06
N ARG A 134 -9.57 -23.69 2.18
CA ARG A 134 -9.66 -23.51 0.73
C ARG A 134 -11.00 -22.90 0.28
N SER A 135 -12.08 -23.03 1.06
CA SER A 135 -13.37 -22.42 0.71
C SER A 135 -13.36 -20.90 0.95
N PHE A 136 -12.58 -20.41 1.92
CA PHE A 136 -12.46 -18.98 2.20
C PHE A 136 -11.52 -18.27 1.22
N LEU A 137 -10.33 -18.84 1.01
CA LEU A 137 -9.29 -18.27 0.16
C LEU A 137 -8.55 -19.40 -0.54
N GLN A 138 -8.60 -19.39 -1.87
CA GLN A 138 -7.93 -20.36 -2.75
C GLN A 138 -6.71 -19.74 -3.43
N GLU A 139 -5.86 -20.58 -4.01
CA GLU A 139 -4.70 -20.12 -4.77
C GLU A 139 -5.13 -19.24 -5.95
N GLY A 140 -4.50 -18.06 -6.07
CA GLY A 140 -4.79 -17.09 -7.10
C GLY A 140 -5.66 -15.92 -6.63
N ASP A 141 -6.40 -16.06 -5.52
CA ASP A 141 -7.24 -15.00 -4.97
C ASP A 141 -6.41 -13.79 -4.52
N LEU A 142 -6.99 -12.59 -4.64
CA LEU A 142 -6.44 -11.36 -4.08
C LEU A 142 -7.04 -11.09 -2.71
N VAL A 143 -6.20 -10.67 -1.78
CA VAL A 143 -6.57 -10.37 -0.40
C VAL A 143 -6.00 -9.01 0.02
N SER A 144 -6.81 -8.21 0.68
CA SER A 144 -6.37 -7.04 1.42
C SER A 144 -6.06 -7.44 2.85
N ALA A 145 -4.89 -7.06 3.35
CA ALA A 145 -4.46 -7.39 4.70
C ALA A 145 -3.54 -6.31 5.27
N GLU A 146 -3.42 -6.29 6.59
CA GLU A 146 -2.52 -5.41 7.31
C GLU A 146 -1.32 -6.21 7.82
N VAL A 147 -0.14 -5.60 7.79
CA VAL A 147 1.08 -6.19 8.35
C VAL A 147 1.01 -6.16 9.88
N HIS A 148 0.88 -7.33 10.49
CA HIS A 148 0.78 -7.47 11.93
C HIS A 148 2.14 -7.43 12.61
N LYS A 149 3.06 -8.24 12.10
CA LYS A 149 4.37 -8.47 12.70
C LYS A 149 5.36 -8.84 11.61
N ILE A 150 6.58 -8.33 11.75
CA ILE A 150 7.73 -8.75 10.97
C ILE A 150 8.57 -9.64 11.89
N MET A 151 8.93 -10.83 11.43
CA MET A 151 9.72 -11.75 12.24
C MET A 151 11.17 -11.26 12.34
N ASN A 152 11.92 -11.78 13.31
CA ASN A 152 13.30 -11.36 13.58
C ASN A 152 14.26 -11.61 12.40
N ASP A 153 13.87 -12.43 11.43
CA ASP A 153 14.62 -12.63 10.19
C ASP A 153 14.52 -11.43 9.23
N GLY A 154 13.63 -10.46 9.50
CA GLY A 154 13.38 -9.28 8.67
C GLY A 154 12.72 -9.58 7.32
N VAL A 155 12.48 -10.86 7.01
CA VAL A 155 12.07 -11.33 5.69
C VAL A 155 10.68 -11.94 5.73
N SER A 156 10.34 -12.65 6.81
CA SER A 156 9.02 -13.24 6.97
C SER A 156 8.05 -12.25 7.60
N VAL A 157 6.99 -11.95 6.86
CA VAL A 157 5.94 -11.02 7.24
C VAL A 157 4.72 -11.81 7.67
N GLN A 158 4.12 -11.45 8.81
CA GLN A 158 2.85 -11.99 9.27
C GLN A 158 1.74 -10.97 9.04
N LEU A 159 0.68 -11.40 8.36
CA LEU A 159 -0.47 -10.57 8.01
C LEU A 159 -1.67 -10.89 8.91
N HIS A 160 -2.62 -9.96 8.98
CA HIS A 160 -3.96 -10.23 9.48
C HIS A 160 -5.03 -9.40 8.78
N THR A 161 -6.27 -9.86 8.85
CA THR A 161 -7.46 -9.16 8.34
C THR A 161 -8.45 -8.93 9.49
N ARG A 162 -7.98 -8.33 10.61
CA ARG A 162 -8.78 -8.05 11.81
C ARG A 162 -9.80 -6.91 11.63
N SER A 163 -9.85 -6.25 10.48
CA SER A 163 -10.92 -5.32 10.13
C SER A 163 -11.90 -6.01 9.18
N THR A 164 -13.20 -5.76 9.33
CA THR A 164 -14.22 -6.27 8.41
C THR A 164 -14.10 -5.67 7.01
N ARG A 165 -13.41 -4.53 6.87
CA ARG A 165 -13.06 -3.91 5.59
C ARG A 165 -11.98 -4.66 4.82
N TYR A 166 -11.24 -5.55 5.49
CA TYR A 166 -10.16 -6.32 4.89
C TYR A 166 -10.63 -7.76 4.62
N GLY A 167 -9.98 -8.41 3.65
CA GLY A 167 -10.35 -9.75 3.20
C GLY A 167 -10.21 -9.92 1.71
N LYS A 168 -10.93 -10.91 1.18
CA LYS A 168 -10.95 -11.26 -0.24
C LYS A 168 -11.43 -10.08 -1.09
N LEU A 169 -10.72 -9.82 -2.19
CA LEU A 169 -11.02 -8.75 -3.13
C LEU A 169 -11.65 -9.36 -4.38
N GLU A 170 -12.89 -8.97 -4.67
CA GLU A 170 -13.71 -9.51 -5.77
C GLU A 170 -14.41 -8.37 -6.51
N ASN A 171 -14.84 -8.66 -7.74
CA ASN A 171 -15.61 -7.72 -8.58
C ASN A 171 -14.97 -6.31 -8.70
N GLY A 172 -13.69 -6.27 -9.07
CA GLY A 172 -12.92 -5.03 -9.23
C GLY A 172 -11.75 -5.20 -10.21
N VAL A 173 -10.85 -4.23 -10.21
CA VAL A 173 -9.69 -4.14 -11.10
C VAL A 173 -8.42 -3.97 -10.28
N PHE A 174 -7.41 -4.77 -10.63
CA PHE A 174 -6.09 -4.77 -10.03
C PHE A 174 -5.06 -4.06 -10.92
N VAL A 175 -4.22 -3.23 -10.33
CA VAL A 175 -3.10 -2.55 -11.00
C VAL A 175 -1.84 -2.61 -10.13
N THR A 176 -0.69 -2.72 -10.77
CA THR A 176 0.62 -2.65 -10.10
C THR A 176 1.34 -1.36 -10.47
N VAL A 177 1.83 -0.67 -9.46
CA VAL A 177 2.62 0.55 -9.55
C VAL A 177 3.88 0.38 -8.69
N PRO A 178 4.97 1.11 -8.97
CA PRO A 178 6.10 1.12 -8.06
C PRO A 178 5.68 1.62 -6.67
N PRO A 179 6.06 0.95 -5.57
CA PRO A 179 5.58 1.29 -4.22
C PRO A 179 6.02 2.69 -3.79
N GLY A 180 7.15 3.19 -4.28
CA GLY A 180 7.60 4.56 -4.03
C GLY A 180 6.67 5.66 -4.56
N LEU A 181 5.73 5.32 -5.47
CA LEU A 181 4.71 6.27 -5.93
C LEU A 181 3.50 6.37 -4.97
N ILE A 182 3.37 5.46 -4.01
CA ILE A 182 2.27 5.49 -3.03
C ILE A 182 2.81 6.14 -1.75
N PRO A 183 2.50 7.43 -1.49
CA PRO A 183 2.95 8.08 -0.28
C PRO A 183 2.27 7.47 0.95
N LYS A 184 3.01 7.34 2.05
CA LYS A 184 2.47 6.88 3.33
C LYS A 184 1.39 7.84 3.82
N ARG A 185 0.20 7.33 4.13
CA ARG A 185 -0.95 8.08 4.64
C ARG A 185 -1.61 7.34 5.79
N LYS A 186 -2.42 8.03 6.59
CA LYS A 186 -3.20 7.40 7.67
C LYS A 186 -4.19 6.37 7.11
N ASN A 187 -4.85 6.71 5.99
CA ASN A 187 -5.86 5.88 5.35
C ASN A 187 -5.42 5.56 3.92
N HIS A 188 -5.19 4.28 3.67
CA HIS A 188 -4.91 3.73 2.34
C HIS A 188 -6.16 3.13 1.67
N TYR A 189 -7.26 2.99 2.42
CA TYR A 189 -8.58 2.68 1.90
C TYR A 189 -9.37 3.99 1.71
N ILE A 190 -9.71 4.30 0.47
CA ILE A 190 -10.45 5.50 0.08
C ILE A 190 -11.85 5.04 -0.30
N ALA A 191 -12.77 5.19 0.64
CA ALA A 191 -14.17 4.91 0.42
C ALA A 191 -14.84 6.06 -0.34
N ASN A 192 -15.90 5.75 -1.09
CA ASN A 192 -16.80 6.75 -1.69
C ASN A 192 -16.13 7.76 -2.65
N PHE A 193 -15.08 7.33 -3.35
CA PHE A 193 -14.37 8.14 -4.33
C PHE A 193 -15.30 8.57 -5.48
N LEU A 194 -15.14 9.83 -5.91
CA LEU A 194 -15.96 10.49 -6.95
C LEU A 194 -17.48 10.35 -6.70
N ASN A 195 -17.96 10.90 -5.58
CA ASN A 195 -19.39 10.91 -5.22
C ASN A 195 -19.97 9.48 -5.12
N GLN A 196 -19.30 8.61 -4.33
CA GLN A 196 -19.76 7.23 -4.10
C GLN A 196 -19.77 6.34 -5.35
N GLN A 197 -18.92 6.62 -6.34
CA GLN A 197 -18.79 5.74 -7.51
C GLN A 197 -17.83 4.58 -7.25
N PHE A 198 -16.72 4.83 -6.55
CA PHE A 198 -15.65 3.86 -6.39
C PHE A 198 -15.14 3.74 -4.96
N ASP A 199 -14.65 2.54 -4.62
CA ASP A 199 -13.74 2.34 -3.50
C ASP A 199 -12.35 1.99 -4.06
N ILE A 200 -11.32 2.62 -3.51
CA ILE A 200 -9.93 2.45 -3.93
C ILE A 200 -9.10 2.00 -2.73
N LEU A 201 -8.37 0.92 -2.88
CA LEU A 201 -7.40 0.45 -1.89
C LEU A 201 -5.99 0.58 -2.46
N LEU A 202 -5.21 1.50 -1.89
CA LEU A 202 -3.83 1.81 -2.26
C LEU A 202 -2.86 1.04 -1.35
N GLY A 203 -2.54 -0.20 -1.68
CA GLY A 203 -1.60 -0.98 -0.89
C GLY A 203 -0.21 -0.36 -0.86
N CYS A 204 0.41 -0.24 0.32
CA CYS A 204 1.77 0.32 0.50
C CYS A 204 2.83 -0.41 -0.36
N ASN A 205 2.55 -1.64 -0.77
CA ASN A 205 3.38 -2.45 -1.65
C ASN A 205 3.28 -2.10 -3.14
N GLY A 206 2.57 -1.04 -3.52
CA GLY A 206 2.40 -0.67 -4.92
C GLY A 206 1.27 -1.44 -5.63
N TRP A 207 0.51 -2.24 -4.89
CA TRP A 207 -0.60 -3.00 -5.45
C TRP A 207 -1.90 -2.27 -5.15
N VAL A 208 -2.60 -1.86 -6.21
CA VAL A 208 -3.79 -1.04 -6.14
C VAL A 208 -5.00 -1.86 -6.57
N TRP A 209 -6.06 -1.81 -5.77
CA TRP A 209 -7.36 -2.39 -6.09
C TRP A 209 -8.41 -1.30 -6.20
N MET A 210 -9.25 -1.38 -7.22
CA MET A 210 -10.34 -0.43 -7.48
C MET A 210 -11.62 -1.20 -7.77
N GLN A 211 -12.73 -0.77 -7.19
CA GLN A 211 -14.03 -1.42 -7.35
C GLN A 211 -15.16 -0.38 -7.27
N ARG A 212 -16.40 -0.78 -7.64
CA ARG A 212 -17.60 0.02 -7.33
C ARG A 212 -17.68 0.25 -5.83
N ALA A 213 -18.17 1.42 -5.43
CA ALA A 213 -18.40 1.70 -4.01
C ALA A 213 -19.40 0.68 -3.43
N VAL A 214 -19.04 0.08 -2.30
CA VAL A 214 -19.97 -0.73 -1.52
C VAL A 214 -20.87 0.24 -0.76
N LYS A 215 -22.20 0.12 -0.93
CA LYS A 215 -23.16 0.93 -0.16
C LYS A 215 -23.14 0.48 1.29
N THR A 216 -22.18 0.95 2.07
CA THR A 216 -22.25 0.83 3.52
C THR A 216 -23.34 1.77 4.01
N THR A 217 -24.48 1.21 4.41
CA THR A 217 -25.44 1.88 5.29
C THR A 217 -24.77 2.13 6.63
N THR A 218 -23.90 3.12 6.68
CA THR A 218 -23.60 3.79 7.95
C THR A 218 -24.88 4.52 8.33
N PRO A 219 -25.47 4.30 9.52
CA PRO A 219 -26.55 5.15 9.98
C PRO A 219 -25.98 6.57 10.03
N SER A 220 -26.47 7.42 9.13
CA SER A 220 -26.25 8.86 9.16
C SER A 220 -26.86 9.38 10.44
N GLY A 221 -26.08 9.41 11.52
CA GLY A 221 -26.41 10.16 12.72
C GLY A 221 -26.10 11.62 12.48
N ASN A 222 -27.14 12.46 12.53
CA ASN A 222 -26.99 13.90 12.73
C ASN A 222 -26.17 14.14 14.02
N PRO A 223 -25.30 15.16 14.11
CA PRO A 223 -24.47 15.41 15.30
C PRO A 223 -25.23 15.92 16.55
N GLU A 224 -26.56 16.00 16.54
CA GLU A 224 -27.31 16.82 17.52
C GLU A 224 -28.53 16.14 18.17
N GLU A 225 -28.57 14.81 18.33
CA GLU A 225 -29.66 14.18 19.12
C GLU A 225 -29.15 13.31 20.28
N ASP A 226 -29.86 13.46 21.40
CA ASP A 226 -29.57 13.08 22.79
C ASP A 226 -28.99 11.66 23.03
N PRO A 227 -28.19 11.47 24.11
CA PRO A 227 -27.51 10.20 24.44
C PRO A 227 -28.44 9.22 25.18
N GLY A 228 -29.65 8.99 24.66
CA GLY A 228 -30.62 8.08 25.23
C GLY A 228 -31.38 7.33 24.14
N THR A 229 -31.02 6.06 23.93
CA THR A 229 -31.72 5.10 23.05
C THR A 229 -31.29 5.08 21.58
N THR A 230 -30.00 4.85 21.31
CA THR A 230 -29.58 4.21 20.05
C THR A 230 -28.86 2.92 20.41
N GLN A 231 -29.49 1.77 20.15
CA GLN A 231 -28.83 0.47 20.26
C GLN A 231 -27.63 0.48 19.32
N VAL A 232 -26.44 0.45 19.90
CA VAL A 232 -25.19 0.26 19.16
C VAL A 232 -25.28 -1.10 18.48
N LEU A 233 -25.51 -1.16 17.16
CA LEU A 233 -25.29 -2.36 16.37
C LEU A 233 -23.79 -2.66 16.29
N GLY A 234 -23.22 -3.09 17.42
CA GLY A 234 -21.91 -3.71 17.52
C GLY A 234 -22.12 -5.17 17.89
N GLY A 235 -21.80 -6.08 16.99
CA GLY A 235 -22.00 -7.51 17.22
C GLY A 235 -21.80 -8.39 15.97
N PRO A 236 -21.94 -9.72 16.11
CA PRO A 236 -21.86 -10.69 15.01
C PRO A 236 -22.83 -10.39 13.87
N GLU A 237 -23.99 -9.81 14.19
CA GLU A 237 -25.01 -9.40 13.22
C GLU A 237 -24.50 -8.35 12.20
N LEU A 238 -23.68 -7.39 12.65
CA LEU A 238 -23.07 -6.41 11.73
C LEU A 238 -22.06 -7.06 10.79
N ALA A 239 -21.30 -8.05 11.28
CA ALA A 239 -20.31 -8.76 10.48
C ALA A 239 -20.99 -9.65 9.43
N GLU A 240 -22.10 -10.30 9.78
CA GLU A 240 -22.93 -11.06 8.84
C GLU A 240 -23.55 -10.15 7.77
N LEU A 241 -24.09 -8.99 8.15
CA LEU A 241 -24.61 -8.01 7.19
C LEU A 241 -23.52 -7.52 6.23
N GLN A 242 -22.32 -7.22 6.72
CA GLN A 242 -21.19 -6.80 5.89
C GLN A 242 -20.68 -7.92 4.97
N GLU A 243 -20.75 -9.18 5.42
CA GLU A 243 -20.43 -10.33 4.59
C GLU A 243 -21.46 -10.56 3.49
N ALA A 244 -22.76 -10.45 3.81
CA ALA A 244 -23.84 -10.50 2.84
C ALA A 244 -23.69 -9.38 1.78
N GLN A 245 -23.39 -8.15 2.21
CA GLN A 245 -23.13 -7.02 1.30
C GLN A 245 -21.93 -7.28 0.38
N ARG A 246 -20.86 -7.92 0.89
CA ARG A 246 -19.71 -8.31 0.06
C ARG A 246 -20.06 -9.40 -0.93
N ALA A 247 -20.83 -10.40 -0.52
CA ALA A 247 -21.29 -11.47 -1.41
C ALA A 247 -22.21 -10.93 -2.51
N GLU A 248 -23.13 -10.03 -2.16
CA GLU A 248 -23.99 -9.32 -3.12
C GLU A 248 -23.16 -8.48 -4.09
N HIS A 249 -22.20 -7.70 -3.58
CA HIS A 249 -21.29 -6.90 -4.40
C HIS A 249 -20.50 -7.79 -5.37
N ALA A 250 -19.98 -8.92 -4.90
CA ALA A 250 -19.22 -9.86 -5.73
C ALA A 250 -20.05 -10.43 -6.89
N GLN A 251 -21.36 -10.64 -6.67
CA GLN A 251 -22.29 -11.17 -7.67
C GLN A 251 -22.92 -10.11 -8.56
N THR A 252 -22.88 -8.83 -8.16
CA THR A 252 -23.49 -7.73 -8.92
C THR A 252 -22.70 -7.43 -10.19
N PRO A 253 -23.25 -7.67 -11.39
CA PRO A 253 -22.54 -7.42 -12.63
C PRO A 253 -22.40 -5.91 -12.89
N TYR A 254 -21.28 -5.52 -13.49
CA TYR A 254 -21.10 -4.14 -13.91
C TYR A 254 -21.90 -3.79 -15.17
N SER A 255 -22.60 -2.66 -15.14
CA SER A 255 -23.12 -2.00 -16.34
C SER A 255 -21.99 -1.53 -17.27
N PHE A 256 -22.34 -1.21 -18.51
CA PHE A 256 -21.37 -0.66 -19.47
C PHE A 256 -20.74 0.64 -18.94
N GLN A 257 -21.57 1.56 -18.43
CA GLN A 257 -21.09 2.86 -17.94
C GLN A 257 -20.17 2.72 -16.72
N GLU A 258 -20.51 1.85 -15.77
CA GLU A 258 -19.66 1.63 -14.59
C GLU A 258 -18.31 1.00 -14.99
N ARG A 259 -18.29 0.05 -15.94
CA ARG A 259 -17.02 -0.50 -16.48
C ARG A 259 -16.21 0.56 -17.20
N HIS A 260 -16.86 1.42 -17.98
CA HIS A 260 -16.21 2.50 -18.69
C HIS A 260 -15.55 3.48 -17.73
N ASN A 261 -16.25 3.88 -16.66
CA ASN A 261 -15.72 4.77 -15.63
C ASN A 261 -14.62 4.09 -14.80
N LEU A 262 -14.75 2.80 -14.49
CA LEU A 262 -13.71 2.03 -13.78
C LEU A 262 -12.44 1.88 -14.64
N ALA A 263 -12.59 1.66 -15.96
CA ALA A 263 -11.47 1.63 -16.90
C ALA A 263 -10.77 2.99 -17.00
N ARG A 264 -11.54 4.09 -16.99
CA ARG A 264 -11.01 5.45 -16.92
C ARG A 264 -10.17 5.64 -15.65
N LEU A 265 -10.69 5.28 -14.48
CA LEU A 265 -9.97 5.35 -13.20
C LEU A 265 -8.68 4.52 -13.22
N ARG A 266 -8.75 3.28 -13.75
CA ARG A 266 -7.57 2.43 -13.94
C ARG A 266 -6.50 3.10 -14.80
N ASN A 267 -6.91 3.74 -15.90
CA ASN A 267 -5.97 4.42 -16.80
C ASN A 267 -5.41 5.71 -16.20
N THR A 268 -6.16 6.39 -15.32
CA THR A 268 -5.65 7.50 -14.51
C THR A 268 -4.50 7.04 -13.61
N VAL A 269 -4.61 5.89 -12.94
CA VAL A 269 -3.52 5.32 -12.12
C VAL A 269 -2.27 5.04 -12.98
N GLU A 270 -2.44 4.46 -14.16
CA GLU A 270 -1.32 4.18 -15.08
C GLU A 270 -0.70 5.46 -15.67
N CYS A 271 -1.51 6.48 -15.93
CA CYS A 271 -1.02 7.80 -16.35
C CYS A 271 -0.08 8.39 -15.29
N LEU A 272 -0.48 8.35 -14.01
CA LEU A 272 0.37 8.79 -12.89
C LEU A 272 1.65 7.97 -12.78
N ARG A 273 1.53 6.65 -12.94
CA ARG A 273 2.68 5.74 -12.96
C ARG A 273 3.69 6.11 -14.04
N TRP A 274 3.24 6.36 -15.27
CA TRP A 274 4.13 6.74 -16.39
C TRP A 274 4.70 8.13 -16.24
N ALA A 275 3.96 9.05 -15.62
CA ALA A 275 4.44 10.39 -15.27
C ALA A 275 5.41 10.39 -14.06
N ALA A 276 5.62 9.25 -13.40
CA ALA A 276 6.37 9.13 -12.15
C ALA A 276 5.85 10.07 -11.04
N ALA A 277 4.55 10.39 -11.09
CA ALA A 277 3.89 11.26 -10.12
C ALA A 277 3.36 10.44 -8.92
N PRO A 278 3.31 11.04 -7.72
CA PRO A 278 2.75 10.35 -6.56
C PRO A 278 1.26 10.07 -6.77
N ILE A 279 0.82 8.86 -6.43
CA ILE A 279 -0.56 8.40 -6.55
C ILE A 279 -1.29 8.76 -5.28
N THR A 280 -1.85 9.97 -5.28
CA THR A 280 -2.66 10.50 -4.20
C THR A 280 -4.12 10.62 -4.60
N VAL A 281 -5.02 10.74 -3.62
CA VAL A 281 -6.46 10.98 -3.87
C VAL A 281 -6.66 12.22 -4.75
N GLU A 282 -5.93 13.29 -4.43
CA GLU A 282 -6.05 14.58 -5.10
C GLU A 282 -5.56 14.47 -6.55
N ASN A 283 -4.42 13.79 -6.76
CA ASN A 283 -3.86 13.56 -8.09
C ASN A 283 -4.76 12.64 -8.95
N LEU A 284 -5.36 11.61 -8.35
CA LEU A 284 -6.31 10.74 -9.03
C LEU A 284 -7.56 11.51 -9.44
N GLN A 285 -8.13 12.34 -8.56
CA GLN A 285 -9.29 13.17 -8.88
C GLN A 285 -8.98 14.16 -9.99
N HIS A 286 -7.83 14.82 -9.91
CA HIS A 286 -7.44 15.83 -10.87
C HIS A 286 -7.29 15.26 -12.28
N VAL A 287 -6.56 14.16 -12.44
CA VAL A 287 -6.40 13.50 -13.76
C VAL A 287 -7.72 12.94 -14.27
N TYR A 288 -8.54 12.36 -13.38
CA TYR A 288 -9.85 11.84 -13.76
C TYR A 288 -10.76 12.96 -14.28
N GLN A 289 -10.84 14.09 -13.56
CA GLN A 289 -11.64 15.25 -13.96
C GLN A 289 -11.09 15.91 -15.23
N ALA A 290 -9.76 16.08 -15.35
CA ALA A 290 -9.14 16.60 -16.56
C ALA A 290 -9.46 15.71 -17.78
N SER A 291 -9.47 14.39 -17.61
CA SER A 291 -9.84 13.46 -18.69
C SER A 291 -11.30 13.61 -19.13
N LEU A 292 -12.20 14.03 -18.23
CA LEU A 292 -13.61 14.30 -18.55
C LEU A 292 -13.78 15.67 -19.21
N GLN A 293 -13.06 16.69 -18.74
CA GLN A 293 -13.10 18.05 -19.31
C GLN A 293 -12.58 18.08 -20.75
N GLN A 294 -11.59 17.24 -21.05
CA GLN A 294 -11.03 17.09 -22.40
C GLN A 294 -11.81 16.10 -23.28
N ASP A 295 -12.93 15.56 -22.78
CA ASP A 295 -13.76 14.54 -23.44
C ASP A 295 -12.97 13.35 -24.00
N LEU A 296 -11.90 12.97 -23.28
CA LEU A 296 -11.04 11.87 -23.71
C LEU A 296 -11.73 10.54 -23.48
N ALA A 297 -11.64 9.62 -24.44
CA ALA A 297 -11.98 8.22 -24.21
C ALA A 297 -10.96 7.59 -23.23
N PRO A 298 -11.34 6.55 -22.46
CA PRO A 298 -10.42 5.92 -21.50
C PRO A 298 -9.10 5.47 -22.14
N VAL A 299 -9.12 5.00 -23.39
CA VAL A 299 -7.91 4.57 -24.12
C VAL A 299 -6.95 5.74 -24.43
N GLU A 300 -7.48 6.94 -24.67
CA GLU A 300 -6.71 8.12 -25.05
C GLU A 300 -5.94 8.71 -23.87
N ILE A 301 -6.37 8.43 -22.63
CA ILE A 301 -5.65 8.82 -21.40
C ILE A 301 -4.22 8.27 -21.41
N LEU A 302 -4.03 7.04 -21.90
CA LEU A 302 -2.71 6.42 -21.99
C LEU A 302 -1.85 7.03 -23.11
N GLN A 303 -2.45 7.64 -24.13
CA GLN A 303 -1.73 8.28 -25.23
C GLN A 303 -1.31 9.72 -24.86
N ASN A 304 -2.13 10.39 -24.04
CA ASN A 304 -1.97 11.80 -23.67
C ASN A 304 -1.31 12.03 -22.31
N VAL A 305 -0.50 11.07 -21.83
CA VAL A 305 0.14 11.14 -20.50
C VAL A 305 0.93 12.44 -20.31
N ARG A 306 1.64 12.93 -21.34
CA ARG A 306 2.40 14.19 -21.23
C ARG A 306 1.49 15.40 -21.00
N THR A 307 0.41 15.49 -21.77
CA THR A 307 -0.57 16.59 -21.68
C THR A 307 -1.26 16.57 -20.32
N LEU A 308 -1.72 15.40 -19.87
CA LEU A 308 -2.39 15.25 -18.58
C LEU A 308 -1.42 15.47 -17.40
N SER A 309 -0.16 15.06 -17.54
CA SER A 309 0.87 15.32 -16.52
C SER A 309 1.19 16.81 -16.37
N SER A 310 1.16 17.60 -17.46
CA SER A 310 1.39 19.06 -17.37
C SER A 310 0.28 19.81 -16.66
N VAL A 311 -0.97 19.32 -16.74
CA VAL A 311 -2.08 19.91 -15.97
C VAL A 311 -1.79 19.80 -14.47
N MET A 312 -1.17 18.70 -14.01
CA MET A 312 -0.80 18.50 -12.60
C MET A 312 0.32 19.43 -12.09
N MET A 313 1.07 20.06 -13.00
CA MET A 313 2.18 20.96 -12.66
C MET A 313 1.78 22.44 -12.69
N SER A 314 0.52 22.72 -13.01
CA SER A 314 -0.03 24.07 -12.95
C SER A 314 -0.57 24.30 -11.54
N PRO A 315 -0.10 25.32 -10.80
CA PRO A 315 -0.49 25.57 -9.42
C PRO A 315 -1.98 25.92 -9.26
#